data_AF-A0A2S5KTD5-F1
#
_entry.id   AF-A0A2S5KTD5-F1
#
_cell.length_a   1.000
_cell.length_b   1.000
_cell.length_c   1.000
_cell.angle_alpha   90.00
_cell.angle_beta   90.00
_cell.angle_gamma   90.00
#
_symmetry.space_group_name_H-M   'P 1'
#
loop_
_entity.id
_entity.type
_entity.pdbx_description
1 polymer ?
#
loop_
_entity_poly.entity_id
_entity_poly.type
_entity_poly.pdbx_seq_one_letter_code
_entity_poly.pdbx_strand_id
1 'polypeptide(L)'
;MAVWREPVSTELQGVLACLGEFLDSLEQPVTIVDQRGVFVYYNHYSAAIDGVDAAQVLDQPLLQACPSLTADTSTLMRCLTQEQRFIHCHQRYETPLGQVIDYLHTALPLYGASGQIIGAIEVGRDLSHYRSLTNQVLDLSARLLEAGSQRQQGDAIITADPQMQQQLGHLDACAGADVPVLIYGETGTGKELFARRVHQRSKRAEKAWITLNCAAIPDTLLESTLFGTTRGAFTGAETRKGLFALADGGSLFLDELNSMPIELQGKLLRVLQDGRFSPLGSGREQQVNVRIIAAMNTPPWEEIRAGRLREDLFYRLNVGFIRVPPLRERRSDIAVLAAHFIRMHAADIRPDIQGISEQALQALQQHPWPGNVRMLENVIQRSLLLAPSGQPWLEKLHFLDESEVVRTSVSPVATSEIAQSADHSSPAAITPSLPAPAAPPEVASPASLPVQLAALERQLIQQAMATSAGHIGAAAELLGIPRTTLQSKLRKLGL
;
A
#
# COMPACT_ATOMS: atom_id res chain seq x y z
N MET A 1 15.49 -9.12 53.31
CA MET A 1 16.37 -10.07 52.61
C MET A 1 16.83 -9.39 51.34
N ALA A 2 18.09 -8.94 51.29
CA ALA A 2 18.67 -8.30 50.11
C ALA A 2 18.91 -9.36 49.03
N VAL A 3 18.11 -9.31 47.96
CA VAL A 3 18.36 -10.10 46.75
C VAL A 3 19.60 -9.49 46.09
N TRP A 4 20.70 -10.24 46.08
CA TRP A 4 21.91 -9.87 45.38
C TRP A 4 21.58 -9.73 43.88
N ARG A 5 21.55 -8.49 43.39
CA ARG A 5 21.36 -8.18 41.96
C ARG A 5 22.69 -8.41 41.26
N GLU A 6 22.80 -9.48 40.47
CA GLU A 6 23.90 -9.60 39.51
C GLU A 6 23.84 -8.44 38.50
N PRO A 7 24.98 -7.81 38.17
CA PRO A 7 25.03 -6.68 37.26
C PRO A 7 24.69 -7.13 35.82
N VAL A 8 24.10 -6.21 35.04
CA VAL A 8 23.88 -6.39 33.60
C VAL A 8 25.22 -6.72 32.92
N SER A 9 25.20 -7.63 31.93
CA SER A 9 26.39 -8.00 31.17
C SER A 9 27.11 -6.75 30.64
N THR A 10 28.43 -6.67 30.84
CA THR A 10 29.27 -5.57 30.36
C THR A 10 29.20 -5.42 28.83
N GLU A 11 29.00 -6.51 28.10
CA GLU A 11 28.81 -6.48 26.65
C GLU A 11 27.49 -5.81 26.27
N LEU A 12 26.39 -6.12 26.98
CA LEU A 12 25.09 -5.49 26.74
C LEU A 12 25.13 -3.99 27.09
N GLN A 13 25.80 -3.62 28.19
CA GLN A 13 26.04 -2.21 28.53
C GLN A 13 26.82 -1.48 27.43
N GLY A 14 27.82 -2.13 26.82
CA GLY A 14 28.55 -1.59 25.67
C GLY A 14 27.65 -1.34 24.47
N VAL A 15 26.76 -2.29 24.14
CA VAL A 15 25.78 -2.14 23.05
C VAL A 15 24.85 -0.94 23.32
N LEU A 16 24.34 -0.81 24.54
CA LEU A 16 23.48 0.32 24.93
C LEU A 16 24.21 1.66 24.88
N ALA A 17 25.48 1.71 25.31
CA ALA A 17 26.28 2.93 25.24
C ALA A 17 26.56 3.37 23.80
N CYS A 18 26.70 2.42 22.86
CA CYS A 18 26.96 2.74 21.45
C CYS A 18 25.69 3.06 20.66
N LEU A 19 24.59 2.36 20.93
CA LEU A 19 23.38 2.42 20.10
C LEU A 19 22.21 3.14 20.76
N GLY A 20 22.27 3.46 22.06
CA GLY A 20 21.15 4.06 22.79
C GLY A 20 20.60 5.32 22.13
N GLU A 21 21.47 6.29 21.80
CA GLU A 21 21.05 7.52 21.12
C GLU A 21 20.42 7.27 19.75
N PHE A 22 20.93 6.29 19.00
CA PHE A 22 20.36 5.90 17.72
C PHE A 22 18.96 5.28 17.91
N LEU A 23 18.81 4.38 18.87
CA LEU A 23 17.53 3.74 19.19
C LEU A 23 16.48 4.75 19.70
N ASP A 24 16.90 5.82 20.37
CA ASP A 24 16.02 6.92 20.78
C ASP A 24 15.59 7.78 19.58
N SER A 25 16.42 7.88 18.54
CA SER A 25 16.10 8.62 17.32
C SER A 25 15.08 7.91 16.41
N LEU A 26 14.84 6.61 16.63
CA LEU A 26 13.87 5.85 15.86
C LEU A 26 12.46 6.28 16.27
N GLU A 27 11.63 6.69 15.30
CA GLU A 27 10.19 6.95 15.49
C GLU A 27 9.36 5.67 15.72
N GLN A 28 9.96 4.71 16.44
CA GLN A 28 9.41 3.40 16.72
C GLN A 28 9.73 3.02 18.17
N PRO A 29 8.80 2.37 18.86
CA PRO A 29 9.04 1.75 20.15
C PRO A 29 10.14 0.71 20.07
N VAL A 30 11.12 0.85 20.94
CA VAL A 30 12.25 -0.06 21.07
C VAL A 30 12.42 -0.43 22.54
N THR A 31 12.60 -1.73 22.78
CA THR A 31 12.73 -2.28 24.12
C THR A 31 13.82 -3.35 24.14
N ILE A 32 14.66 -3.36 25.18
CA ILE A 32 15.70 -4.38 25.37
C ILE A 32 15.61 -4.94 26.79
N VAL A 33 15.66 -6.28 26.88
CA VAL A 33 15.77 -7.01 28.13
C VAL A 33 17.11 -7.72 28.24
N ASP A 34 17.60 -7.87 29.47
CA ASP A 34 18.78 -8.70 29.76
C ASP A 34 18.45 -10.21 29.72
N GLN A 35 19.46 -11.05 30.00
CA GLN A 35 19.33 -12.51 30.04
C GLN A 35 18.28 -13.03 31.04
N ARG A 36 17.92 -12.21 32.03
CA ARG A 36 16.93 -12.55 33.07
C ARG A 36 15.53 -12.09 32.69
N GLY A 37 15.37 -11.41 31.56
CA GLY A 37 14.12 -10.80 31.14
C GLY A 37 13.79 -9.51 31.90
N VAL A 38 14.81 -8.80 32.41
CA VAL A 38 14.65 -7.49 33.07
C VAL A 38 14.90 -6.38 32.05
N PHE A 39 14.06 -5.35 32.02
CA PHE A 39 14.23 -4.23 31.10
C PHE A 39 15.50 -3.43 31.40
N VAL A 40 16.36 -3.29 30.40
CA VAL A 40 17.60 -2.51 30.47
C VAL A 40 17.59 -1.30 29.53
N TYR A 41 16.69 -1.29 28.56
CA TYR A 41 16.47 -0.15 27.67
C TYR A 41 15.01 -0.07 27.28
N TYR A 42 14.46 1.14 27.32
CA TYR A 42 13.07 1.42 27.09
C TYR A 42 12.94 2.85 26.56
N ASN A 43 12.73 3.00 25.24
CA ASN A 43 12.75 4.33 24.63
C ASN A 43 11.43 5.10 24.88
N HIS A 44 11.45 6.40 24.56
CA HIS A 44 10.31 7.28 24.81
C HIS A 44 9.06 6.91 24.00
N TYR A 45 9.20 6.23 22.85
CA TYR A 45 8.06 5.72 22.08
C TYR A 45 7.41 4.51 22.76
N SER A 46 8.19 3.60 23.34
CA SER A 46 7.67 2.51 24.17
C SER A 46 6.96 3.06 25.42
N ALA A 47 7.51 4.10 26.04
CA ALA A 47 6.89 4.81 27.16
C ALA A 47 5.57 5.48 26.78
N ALA A 48 5.54 6.16 25.63
CA ALA A 48 4.35 6.84 25.14
C ALA A 48 3.21 5.86 24.81
N ILE A 49 3.53 4.73 24.20
CA ILE A 49 2.55 3.67 23.90
C ILE A 49 1.98 3.08 25.19
N ASP A 50 2.82 2.76 26.16
CA ASP A 50 2.37 2.13 27.40
C ASP A 50 1.73 3.12 28.39
N GLY A 51 1.86 4.43 28.12
CA GLY A 51 1.36 5.51 28.96
C GLY A 51 2.12 5.67 30.28
N VAL A 52 3.34 5.14 30.36
CA VAL A 52 4.16 5.09 31.58
C VAL A 52 5.45 5.89 31.41
N ASP A 53 6.08 6.23 32.53
CA ASP A 53 7.44 6.77 32.50
C ASP A 53 8.44 5.63 32.30
N ALA A 54 9.37 5.78 31.35
CA ALA A 54 10.42 4.80 31.08
C ALA A 54 11.20 4.43 32.37
N ALA A 55 11.46 5.40 33.24
CA ALA A 55 12.17 5.18 34.50
C ALA A 55 11.46 4.24 35.47
N GLN A 56 10.13 4.07 35.34
CA GLN A 56 9.34 3.15 36.17
C GLN A 56 9.40 1.71 35.69
N VAL A 57 9.69 1.51 34.39
CA VAL A 57 9.73 0.19 33.73
C VAL A 57 11.15 -0.36 33.71
N LEU A 58 12.16 0.50 33.61
CA LEU A 58 13.56 0.10 33.72
C LEU A 58 13.82 -0.64 35.05
N ASP A 59 14.68 -1.65 34.99
CA ASP A 59 14.99 -2.58 36.08
C ASP A 59 13.81 -3.44 36.59
N GLN A 60 12.64 -3.40 35.94
CA GLN A 60 11.53 -4.31 36.24
C GLN A 60 11.61 -5.58 35.38
N PRO A 61 11.23 -6.75 35.94
CA PRO A 61 11.02 -7.96 35.15
C PRO A 61 9.88 -7.78 34.13
N LEU A 62 10.08 -8.26 32.91
CA LEU A 62 9.11 -8.15 31.81
C LEU A 62 7.73 -8.68 32.19
N LEU A 63 7.68 -9.87 32.79
CA LEU A 63 6.42 -10.52 33.17
C LEU A 63 5.71 -9.83 34.35
N GLN A 64 6.43 -8.97 35.09
CA GLN A 64 5.84 -8.16 36.16
C GLN A 64 5.26 -6.86 35.61
N ALA A 65 5.96 -6.22 34.66
CA ALA A 65 5.46 -5.01 34.02
C ALA A 65 4.26 -5.29 33.08
N CYS A 66 4.29 -6.42 32.38
CA CYS A 66 3.26 -6.84 31.44
C CYS A 66 2.60 -8.15 31.91
N PRO A 67 1.69 -8.11 32.90
CA PRO A 67 1.14 -9.31 33.55
C PRO A 67 0.25 -10.16 32.63
N SER A 68 -0.19 -9.63 31.48
CA SER A 68 -0.90 -10.40 30.46
C SER A 68 0.01 -11.40 29.71
N LEU A 69 1.33 -11.25 29.83
CA LEU A 69 2.32 -12.08 29.15
C LEU A 69 2.85 -13.18 30.08
N THR A 70 3.26 -14.29 29.46
CA THR A 70 3.89 -15.44 30.11
C THR A 70 5.21 -15.74 29.40
N ALA A 71 6.03 -16.62 29.98
CA ALA A 71 7.28 -17.05 29.35
C ALA A 71 7.05 -17.65 27.93
N ASP A 72 5.90 -18.29 27.70
CA ASP A 72 5.55 -18.91 26.42
C ASP A 72 4.81 -17.98 25.45
N THR A 73 4.30 -16.84 25.92
CA THR A 73 3.55 -15.89 25.07
C THR A 73 4.32 -14.62 24.73
N SER A 74 5.32 -14.26 25.52
CA SER A 74 6.21 -13.13 25.23
C SER A 74 7.27 -13.52 24.19
N THR A 75 7.36 -12.78 23.09
CA THR A 75 8.41 -12.96 22.09
C THR A 75 9.80 -12.73 22.67
N LEU A 76 9.99 -11.72 23.52
CA LEU A 76 11.26 -11.46 24.19
C LEU A 76 11.68 -12.63 25.09
N MET A 77 10.75 -13.19 25.87
CA MET A 77 11.06 -14.36 26.72
C MET A 77 11.41 -15.60 25.89
N ARG A 78 10.77 -15.79 24.74
CA ARG A 78 11.08 -16.89 23.81
C ARG A 78 12.39 -16.68 23.05
N CYS A 79 12.78 -15.44 22.76
CA CYS A 79 14.11 -15.13 22.26
C CYS A 79 15.19 -15.56 23.28
N LEU A 80 14.95 -15.30 24.58
CA LEU A 80 15.89 -15.65 25.64
C LEU A 80 15.96 -17.16 25.94
N THR A 81 14.81 -17.83 25.97
CA THR A 81 14.72 -19.23 26.45
C THR A 81 14.82 -20.27 25.33
N GLN A 82 14.36 -19.92 24.12
CA GLN A 82 14.24 -20.86 22.99
C GLN A 82 15.12 -20.45 21.79
N GLU A 83 15.87 -19.35 21.89
CA GLU A 83 16.68 -18.78 20.80
C GLU A 83 15.89 -18.49 19.50
N GLN A 84 14.57 -18.30 19.63
CA GLN A 84 13.71 -18.06 18.49
C GLN A 84 13.78 -16.61 18.03
N ARG A 85 13.59 -16.39 16.72
CA ARG A 85 13.54 -15.07 16.09
C ARG A 85 12.14 -14.81 15.59
N PHE A 86 11.64 -13.61 15.84
CA PHE A 86 10.30 -13.17 15.44
C PHE A 86 10.45 -11.97 14.52
N ILE A 87 9.93 -12.07 13.29
CA ILE A 87 9.98 -11.01 12.29
C ILE A 87 8.54 -10.65 11.92
N HIS A 88 8.17 -9.37 12.02
CA HIS A 88 6.81 -8.87 11.72
C HIS A 88 5.68 -9.68 12.40
N CYS A 89 5.92 -10.06 13.65
CA CYS A 89 4.99 -10.84 14.44
C CYS A 89 3.98 -9.92 15.13
N HIS A 90 2.77 -10.40 15.31
CA HIS A 90 1.73 -9.68 16.05
C HIS A 90 1.65 -10.21 17.48
N GLN A 91 1.64 -9.30 18.45
CA GLN A 91 1.40 -9.60 19.85
C GLN A 91 0.49 -8.54 20.48
N ARG A 92 -0.52 -8.99 21.21
CA ARG A 92 -1.31 -8.14 22.11
C ARG A 92 -0.82 -8.31 23.54
N TYR A 93 -0.61 -7.21 24.23
CA TYR A 93 -0.30 -7.20 25.65
C TYR A 93 -1.10 -6.11 26.36
N GLU A 94 -1.24 -6.27 27.67
CA GLU A 94 -1.82 -5.29 28.57
C GLU A 94 -0.68 -4.51 29.21
N THR A 95 -0.74 -3.18 29.09
CA THR A 95 0.22 -2.26 29.69
C THR A 95 0.06 -2.24 31.21
N PRO A 96 1.02 -1.70 31.95
CA PRO A 96 0.88 -1.50 33.40
C PRO A 96 -0.37 -0.72 33.83
N LEU A 97 -0.93 0.09 32.93
CA LEU A 97 -2.15 0.88 33.15
C LEU A 97 -3.45 0.14 32.79
N GLY A 98 -3.38 -1.13 32.39
CA GLY A 98 -4.54 -1.94 32.00
C GLY A 98 -5.04 -1.65 30.58
N GLN A 99 -4.28 -0.91 29.78
CA GLN A 99 -4.61 -0.66 28.37
C GLN A 99 -4.15 -1.82 27.53
N VAL A 100 -4.95 -2.26 26.57
CA VAL A 100 -4.60 -3.39 25.73
C VAL A 100 -4.09 -2.90 24.38
N ILE A 101 -2.85 -3.26 24.06
CA ILE A 101 -2.12 -2.74 22.89
C ILE A 101 -1.92 -3.84 21.86
N ASP A 102 -2.31 -3.55 20.62
CA ASP A 102 -2.05 -4.39 19.46
C ASP A 102 -0.72 -4.02 18.81
N TYR A 103 0.31 -4.82 19.08
CA TYR A 103 1.68 -4.51 18.70
C TYR A 103 2.15 -5.39 17.53
N LEU A 104 2.73 -4.77 16.50
CA LEU A 104 3.41 -5.47 15.41
C LEU A 104 4.90 -5.19 15.49
N HIS A 105 5.70 -6.25 15.63
CA HIS A 105 7.10 -6.09 15.99
C HIS A 105 8.00 -7.19 15.46
N THR A 106 9.30 -6.92 15.56
CA THR A 106 10.39 -7.85 15.32
C THR A 106 11.16 -7.98 16.63
N ALA A 107 11.32 -9.21 17.12
CA ALA A 107 12.08 -9.52 18.32
C ALA A 107 13.23 -10.48 18.00
N LEU A 108 14.43 -10.13 18.43
CA LEU A 108 15.66 -10.86 18.14
C LEU A 108 16.48 -11.08 19.42
N PRO A 109 17.09 -12.27 19.60
CA PRO A 109 18.09 -12.48 20.63
C PRO A 109 19.37 -11.70 20.30
N LEU A 110 19.98 -11.11 21.33
CA LEU A 110 21.28 -10.47 21.27
C LEU A 110 22.35 -11.46 21.72
N TYR A 111 23.40 -11.64 20.93
CA TYR A 111 24.50 -12.55 21.22
C TYR A 111 25.76 -11.79 21.61
N GLY A 112 26.45 -12.29 22.61
CA GLY A 112 27.75 -11.82 23.03
C GLY A 112 28.90 -12.35 22.16
N ALA A 113 30.11 -11.89 22.43
CA ALA A 113 31.30 -12.21 21.62
C ALA A 113 31.62 -13.72 21.58
N SER A 114 31.30 -14.45 22.64
CA SER A 114 31.46 -15.91 22.73
C SER A 114 30.22 -16.71 22.30
N GLY A 115 29.20 -16.07 21.72
CA GLY A 115 28.01 -16.71 21.15
C GLY A 115 26.89 -17.03 22.14
N GLN A 116 27.03 -16.67 23.41
CA GLN A 116 25.98 -16.75 24.42
C GLN A 116 24.94 -15.64 24.23
N ILE A 117 23.69 -15.89 24.63
CA ILE A 117 22.66 -14.85 24.66
C ILE A 117 23.01 -13.85 25.77
N ILE A 118 23.05 -12.56 25.44
CA ILE A 118 23.27 -11.47 26.38
C ILE A 118 22.01 -10.66 26.66
N GLY A 119 20.96 -10.81 25.85
CA GLY A 119 19.68 -10.15 26.01
C GLY A 119 18.76 -10.41 24.82
N ALA A 120 17.65 -9.69 24.73
CA ALA A 120 16.79 -9.68 23.56
C ALA A 120 16.30 -8.25 23.28
N ILE A 121 16.21 -7.90 21.99
CA ILE A 121 15.74 -6.59 21.51
C ILE A 121 14.44 -6.77 20.76
N GLU A 122 13.55 -5.80 20.92
CA GLU A 122 12.28 -5.70 20.23
C GLU A 122 12.11 -4.29 19.65
N VAL A 123 11.64 -4.22 18.41
CA VAL A 123 11.23 -2.98 17.73
C VAL A 123 9.92 -3.21 17.00
N GLY A 124 9.00 -2.26 17.09
CA GLY A 124 7.66 -2.46 16.55
C GLY A 124 6.86 -1.19 16.40
N ARG A 125 5.54 -1.34 16.33
CA ARG A 125 4.58 -0.23 16.19
C ARG A 125 3.22 -0.62 16.75
N ASP A 126 2.52 0.35 17.32
CA ASP A 126 1.12 0.21 17.74
C ASP A 126 0.18 0.22 16.52
N LEU A 127 -0.65 -0.82 16.42
CA LEU A 127 -1.72 -0.97 15.44
C LEU A 127 -3.11 -0.70 16.01
N SER A 128 -3.23 -0.38 17.30
CA SER A 128 -4.51 -0.18 17.99
C SER A 128 -5.34 0.92 17.33
N HIS A 129 -4.70 2.03 16.93
CA HIS A 129 -5.35 3.11 16.19
C HIS A 129 -5.88 2.69 14.82
N TYR A 130 -5.10 1.94 14.04
CA TYR A 130 -5.52 1.45 12.72
C TYR A 130 -6.70 0.49 12.85
N ARG A 131 -6.67 -0.42 13.81
CA ARG A 131 -7.78 -1.33 14.09
C ARG A 131 -9.03 -0.58 14.55
N SER A 132 -8.90 0.40 15.45
CA SER A 132 -10.05 1.22 15.88
C SER A 132 -10.72 1.88 14.69
N LEU A 133 -9.94 2.47 13.77
CA LEU A 133 -10.46 3.11 12.57
C LEU A 133 -11.10 2.09 11.61
N THR A 134 -10.42 0.97 11.32
CA THR A 134 -11.00 -0.09 10.47
C THR A 134 -12.27 -0.66 11.09
N ASN A 135 -12.31 -0.87 12.41
CA ASN A 135 -13.48 -1.37 13.11
C ASN A 135 -14.63 -0.37 13.08
N GLN A 136 -14.35 0.93 13.24
CA GLN A 136 -15.35 1.98 13.10
C GLN A 136 -15.89 2.01 11.68
N VAL A 137 -15.05 1.91 10.66
CA VAL A 137 -15.48 1.86 9.26
C VAL A 137 -16.32 0.63 8.96
N LEU A 138 -15.94 -0.55 9.48
CA LEU A 138 -16.69 -1.79 9.30
C LEU A 138 -18.03 -1.78 10.05
N ASP A 139 -18.08 -1.27 11.28
CA ASP A 139 -19.30 -1.12 12.07
C ASP A 139 -20.23 -0.05 11.46
N LEU A 140 -19.68 1.07 10.99
CA LEU A 140 -20.46 2.06 10.23
C LEU A 140 -20.99 1.45 8.95
N SER A 141 -20.17 0.70 8.21
CA SER A 141 -20.59 0.03 6.97
C SER A 141 -21.69 -0.99 7.25
N ALA A 142 -21.58 -1.78 8.33
CA ALA A 142 -22.63 -2.71 8.75
C ALA A 142 -23.92 -1.99 9.15
N ARG A 143 -23.83 -0.90 9.91
CA ARG A 143 -25.01 -0.09 10.30
C ARG A 143 -25.63 0.65 9.12
N LEU A 144 -24.84 1.09 8.15
CA LEU A 144 -25.33 1.71 6.91
C LEU A 144 -25.99 0.68 6.00
N LEU A 145 -25.48 -0.57 5.98
CA LEU A 145 -26.12 -1.70 5.31
C LEU A 145 -27.46 -2.06 5.99
N GLU A 146 -27.56 -1.95 7.32
CA GLU A 146 -28.80 -2.20 8.08
C GLU A 146 -29.80 -1.02 8.01
N ALA A 147 -29.32 0.23 7.94
CA ALA A 147 -30.16 1.44 7.96
C ALA A 147 -30.55 1.94 6.56
N GLY A 148 -30.02 1.34 5.50
CA GLY A 148 -29.93 1.96 4.17
C GLY A 148 -30.43 1.13 2.99
N SER A 149 -31.63 0.54 3.03
CA SER A 149 -32.38 0.21 1.80
C SER A 149 -33.00 1.48 1.16
N GLN A 150 -32.26 2.58 1.11
CA GLN A 150 -32.72 3.84 0.54
C GLN A 150 -32.01 4.13 -0.80
N ARG A 151 -32.72 3.77 -1.88
CA ARG A 151 -32.75 4.43 -3.21
C ARG A 151 -31.41 5.04 -3.67
N GLN A 152 -30.57 4.26 -4.34
CA GLN A 152 -29.45 4.79 -5.12
C GLN A 152 -29.82 4.89 -6.61
N GLN A 153 -30.33 6.04 -7.01
CA GLN A 153 -30.77 6.37 -8.38
C GLN A 153 -29.60 6.60 -9.38
N GLY A 154 -28.38 6.16 -9.07
CA GLY A 154 -27.17 6.39 -9.89
C GLY A 154 -26.57 5.16 -10.60
N ASP A 155 -27.19 3.98 -10.51
CA ASP A 155 -26.53 2.69 -10.82
C ASP A 155 -26.56 2.24 -12.29
N ALA A 156 -26.96 3.09 -13.22
CA ALA A 156 -27.02 2.70 -14.63
C ALA A 156 -25.63 2.75 -15.28
N ILE A 157 -25.12 1.61 -15.76
CA ILE A 157 -23.95 1.58 -16.64
C ILE A 157 -24.36 2.22 -17.98
N ILE A 158 -23.76 3.36 -18.28
CA ILE A 158 -24.04 4.14 -19.49
C ILE A 158 -23.07 3.71 -20.58
N THR A 159 -23.61 3.32 -21.73
CA THR A 159 -22.81 2.96 -22.90
C THR A 159 -23.61 3.07 -24.20
N ALA A 160 -22.96 3.58 -25.24
CA ALA A 160 -23.36 3.52 -26.63
C ALA A 160 -22.52 2.51 -27.43
N ASP A 161 -21.50 1.91 -26.82
CA ASP A 161 -20.61 0.94 -27.44
C ASP A 161 -21.25 -0.47 -27.55
N PRO A 162 -21.32 -1.06 -28.76
CA PRO A 162 -21.93 -2.38 -28.96
C PRO A 162 -21.20 -3.52 -28.24
N GLN A 163 -19.86 -3.46 -28.13
CA GLN A 163 -19.09 -4.48 -27.43
C GLN A 163 -19.39 -4.43 -25.93
N MET A 164 -19.49 -3.23 -25.37
CA MET A 164 -19.88 -3.03 -23.98
C MET A 164 -21.32 -3.53 -23.73
N GLN A 165 -22.26 -3.28 -24.64
CA GLN A 165 -23.62 -3.84 -24.54
C GLN A 165 -23.62 -5.38 -24.56
N GLN A 166 -22.79 -6.01 -25.39
CA GLN A 166 -22.63 -7.46 -25.40
C GLN A 166 -22.11 -7.99 -24.06
N GLN A 167 -21.09 -7.34 -23.49
CA GLN A 167 -20.56 -7.72 -22.17
C GLN A 167 -21.61 -7.55 -21.07
N LEU A 168 -22.48 -6.53 -21.14
CA LEU A 168 -23.60 -6.37 -20.19
C LEU A 168 -24.63 -7.51 -20.32
N GLY A 169 -24.92 -7.96 -21.54
CA GLY A 169 -25.78 -9.14 -21.76
C GLY A 169 -25.17 -10.41 -21.17
N HIS A 170 -23.86 -10.61 -21.33
CA HIS A 170 -23.15 -11.73 -20.73
C HIS A 170 -23.13 -11.64 -19.19
N LEU A 171 -22.88 -10.44 -18.65
CA LEU A 171 -22.91 -10.15 -17.21
C LEU A 171 -24.29 -10.49 -16.61
N ASP A 172 -25.38 -10.12 -17.27
CA ASP A 172 -26.75 -10.41 -16.83
C ASP A 172 -27.05 -11.93 -16.84
N ALA A 173 -26.54 -12.66 -17.84
CA ALA A 173 -26.65 -14.12 -17.86
C ALA A 173 -25.88 -14.76 -16.69
N CYS A 174 -24.66 -14.29 -16.42
CA CYS A 174 -23.88 -14.71 -15.24
C CYS A 174 -24.62 -14.37 -13.94
N ALA A 175 -25.28 -13.21 -13.86
CA ALA A 175 -26.06 -12.79 -12.70
C ALA A 175 -27.17 -13.79 -12.36
N GLY A 176 -27.89 -14.31 -13.36
CA GLY A 176 -28.97 -15.29 -13.18
C GLY A 176 -28.50 -16.71 -12.83
N ALA A 177 -27.30 -17.10 -13.26
CA ALA A 177 -26.74 -18.44 -13.06
C ALA A 177 -26.09 -18.67 -11.68
N ASP A 178 -25.98 -17.64 -10.84
CA ASP A 178 -25.32 -17.68 -9.51
C ASP A 178 -23.87 -18.19 -9.53
N VAL A 179 -23.17 -17.98 -10.65
CA VAL A 179 -21.75 -18.35 -10.79
C VAL A 179 -20.83 -17.26 -10.23
N PRO A 180 -19.59 -17.62 -9.81
CA PRO A 180 -18.54 -16.65 -9.55
C PRO A 180 -18.26 -15.77 -10.78
N VAL A 181 -17.98 -14.49 -10.55
CA VAL A 181 -17.71 -13.53 -11.62
C VAL A 181 -16.35 -12.88 -11.42
N LEU A 182 -15.54 -12.83 -12.46
CA LEU A 182 -14.26 -12.11 -12.48
C LEU A 182 -14.35 -10.95 -13.47
N ILE A 183 -14.18 -9.72 -12.98
CA ILE A 183 -14.25 -8.49 -13.76
C ILE A 183 -12.83 -7.97 -13.95
N TYR A 184 -12.34 -8.03 -15.18
CA TYR A 184 -11.07 -7.44 -15.56
C TYR A 184 -11.29 -6.09 -16.25
N GLY A 185 -10.58 -5.06 -15.81
CA GLY A 185 -10.57 -3.76 -16.47
C GLY A 185 -9.61 -2.80 -15.79
N GLU A 186 -8.99 -1.92 -16.57
CA GLU A 186 -8.03 -0.93 -16.07
C GLU A 186 -8.63 -0.06 -14.95
N THR A 187 -7.75 0.56 -14.17
CA THR A 187 -8.14 1.49 -13.12
C THR A 187 -9.00 2.62 -13.70
N GLY A 188 -10.09 2.96 -13.01
CA GLY A 188 -11.01 4.02 -13.43
C GLY A 188 -12.03 3.63 -14.52
N THR A 189 -12.15 2.35 -14.89
CA THR A 189 -13.16 1.89 -15.87
C THR A 189 -14.58 1.71 -15.30
N GLY A 190 -14.75 1.73 -13.98
CA GLY A 190 -16.04 1.59 -13.30
C GLY A 190 -16.42 0.14 -12.91
N LYS A 191 -15.43 -0.74 -12.63
CA LYS A 191 -15.66 -2.16 -12.29
C LYS A 191 -16.67 -2.40 -11.16
N GLU A 192 -16.73 -1.50 -10.16
CA GLU A 192 -17.70 -1.61 -9.06
C GLU A 192 -19.15 -1.59 -9.57
N LEU A 193 -19.47 -0.78 -10.60
CA LEU A 193 -20.80 -0.72 -11.18
C LEU A 193 -21.20 -2.05 -11.84
N PHE A 194 -20.24 -2.74 -12.44
CA PHE A 194 -20.45 -4.09 -13.00
C PHE A 194 -20.73 -5.10 -11.91
N ALA A 195 -19.93 -5.09 -10.84
CA ALA A 195 -20.10 -5.99 -9.71
C ALA A 195 -21.47 -5.79 -9.03
N ARG A 196 -21.85 -4.52 -8.82
CA ARG A 196 -23.15 -4.14 -8.27
C ARG A 196 -24.30 -4.60 -9.15
N ARG A 197 -24.19 -4.41 -10.47
CA ARG A 197 -25.20 -4.91 -11.42
C ARG A 197 -25.37 -6.43 -11.35
N VAL A 198 -24.28 -7.20 -11.21
CA VAL A 198 -24.36 -8.66 -11.03
C VAL A 198 -25.19 -9.00 -9.81
N HIS A 199 -24.97 -8.33 -8.68
CA HIS A 199 -25.74 -8.57 -7.46
C HIS A 199 -27.22 -8.20 -7.62
N GLN A 200 -27.51 -6.99 -8.12
CA GLN A 200 -28.87 -6.49 -8.33
C GLN A 200 -29.69 -7.32 -9.31
N ARG A 201 -29.04 -7.95 -10.31
CA ARG A 201 -29.69 -8.83 -11.30
C ARG A 201 -29.72 -10.29 -10.88
N SER A 202 -29.23 -10.63 -9.69
CA SER A 202 -29.19 -11.99 -9.18
C SER A 202 -30.40 -12.32 -8.30
N LYS A 203 -30.55 -13.61 -7.97
CA LYS A 203 -31.51 -14.08 -6.96
C LYS A 203 -31.21 -13.56 -5.54
N ARG A 204 -30.04 -12.95 -5.34
CA ARG A 204 -29.53 -12.43 -4.06
C ARG A 204 -29.64 -10.90 -3.96
N ALA A 205 -30.36 -10.24 -4.86
CA ALA A 205 -30.44 -8.76 -4.92
C ALA A 205 -30.93 -8.09 -3.62
N GLU A 206 -31.80 -8.78 -2.86
CA GLU A 206 -32.33 -8.32 -1.56
C GLU A 206 -31.52 -8.86 -0.36
N LYS A 207 -30.36 -9.49 -0.62
CA LYS A 207 -29.48 -10.08 0.40
C LYS A 207 -28.27 -9.19 0.63
N ALA A 208 -27.45 -9.55 1.62
CA ALA A 208 -26.25 -8.78 1.96
C ALA A 208 -25.34 -8.57 0.73
N TRP A 209 -24.94 -7.32 0.52
CA TRP A 209 -23.91 -6.89 -0.42
C TRP A 209 -22.73 -6.37 0.38
N ILE A 210 -21.63 -7.13 0.41
CA ILE A 210 -20.43 -6.75 1.15
C ILE A 210 -19.32 -6.46 0.14
N THR A 211 -18.64 -5.34 0.31
CA THR A 211 -17.52 -4.92 -0.55
C THR A 211 -16.23 -4.85 0.24
N LEU A 212 -15.13 -5.30 -0.35
CA LEU A 212 -13.80 -5.21 0.21
C LEU A 212 -12.80 -4.82 -0.89
N ASN A 213 -12.07 -3.74 -0.68
CA ASN A 213 -10.90 -3.43 -1.49
C ASN A 213 -9.66 -4.08 -0.84
N CYS A 214 -9.06 -5.05 -1.52
CA CYS A 214 -7.93 -5.81 -0.97
C CYS A 214 -6.67 -4.96 -0.82
N ALA A 215 -6.49 -3.90 -1.61
CA ALA A 215 -5.35 -3.00 -1.51
C ALA A 215 -5.46 -1.98 -0.36
N ALA A 216 -6.65 -1.78 0.20
CA ALA A 216 -6.88 -0.81 1.26
C ALA A 216 -6.58 -1.35 2.67
N ILE A 217 -6.46 -2.67 2.84
CA ILE A 217 -6.25 -3.30 4.13
C ILE A 217 -4.85 -3.95 4.16
N PRO A 218 -4.04 -3.72 5.20
CA PRO A 218 -2.77 -4.42 5.37
C PRO A 218 -2.96 -5.94 5.38
N ASP A 219 -2.04 -6.67 4.76
CA ASP A 219 -2.07 -8.14 4.62
C ASP A 219 -2.39 -8.88 5.93
N THR A 220 -1.80 -8.42 7.03
CA THR A 220 -1.98 -9.00 8.37
C THR A 220 -3.40 -8.86 8.90
N LEU A 221 -4.14 -7.83 8.48
CA LEU A 221 -5.52 -7.59 8.88
C LEU A 221 -6.52 -8.17 7.87
N LEU A 222 -6.14 -8.29 6.60
CA LEU A 222 -7.00 -8.77 5.52
C LEU A 222 -7.54 -10.18 5.83
N GLU A 223 -6.68 -11.07 6.33
CA GLU A 223 -7.08 -12.43 6.71
C GLU A 223 -8.14 -12.42 7.82
N SER A 224 -7.87 -11.70 8.92
CA SER A 224 -8.79 -11.61 10.06
C SER A 224 -10.12 -10.96 9.69
N THR A 225 -10.10 -10.02 8.73
CA THR A 225 -11.28 -9.33 8.22
C THR A 225 -12.14 -10.28 7.40
N LEU A 226 -11.54 -11.04 6.48
CA LEU A 226 -12.25 -11.99 5.62
C LEU A 226 -12.83 -13.17 6.40
N PHE A 227 -12.00 -13.84 7.20
CA PHE A 227 -12.33 -15.13 7.81
C PHE A 227 -12.77 -15.03 9.28
N GLY A 228 -12.57 -13.89 9.94
CA GLY A 228 -12.88 -13.70 11.34
C GLY A 228 -11.87 -14.38 12.26
N THR A 229 -11.98 -14.11 13.55
CA THR A 229 -11.02 -14.57 14.57
C THR A 229 -11.76 -15.31 15.67
N THR A 230 -11.09 -16.27 16.30
CA THR A 230 -11.53 -16.83 17.58
C THR A 230 -10.58 -16.43 18.70
N ARG A 231 -11.09 -16.38 19.94
CA ARG A 231 -10.26 -16.17 21.13
C ARG A 231 -9.08 -17.16 21.15
N GLY A 232 -7.86 -16.64 21.29
CA GLY A 232 -6.63 -17.43 21.29
C GLY A 232 -5.98 -17.65 19.92
N ALA A 233 -6.51 -17.07 18.83
CA ALA A 233 -5.86 -17.10 17.51
C ALA A 233 -4.47 -16.44 17.49
N PHE A 234 -4.37 -15.35 18.24
CA PHE A 234 -3.16 -14.61 18.58
C PHE A 234 -3.38 -14.02 19.97
N THR A 235 -2.33 -13.49 20.59
CA THR A 235 -2.45 -12.90 21.93
C THR A 235 -3.52 -11.81 21.91
N GLY A 236 -4.42 -11.84 22.90
CA GLY A 236 -5.61 -10.98 22.98
C GLY A 236 -6.58 -11.01 21.79
N ALA A 237 -6.55 -12.02 20.91
CA ALA A 237 -7.60 -12.17 19.91
C ALA A 237 -8.99 -12.25 20.56
N GLU A 238 -9.94 -11.47 20.06
CA GLU A 238 -11.37 -11.58 20.40
C GLU A 238 -12.07 -12.45 19.36
N THR A 239 -13.16 -13.09 19.75
CA THR A 239 -14.00 -13.80 18.79
C THR A 239 -14.80 -12.80 17.95
N ARG A 240 -14.53 -12.73 16.65
CA ARG A 240 -15.21 -11.83 15.70
C ARG A 240 -15.59 -12.56 14.42
N LYS A 241 -16.76 -12.22 13.88
CA LYS A 241 -17.23 -12.75 12.60
C LYS A 241 -16.45 -12.09 11.45
N GLY A 242 -16.00 -12.88 10.49
CA GLY A 242 -15.41 -12.38 9.25
C GLY A 242 -16.46 -11.99 8.22
N LEU A 243 -16.03 -11.30 7.17
CA LEU A 243 -16.89 -10.88 6.06
C LEU A 243 -17.60 -12.06 5.38
N PHE A 244 -16.97 -13.25 5.29
CA PHE A 244 -17.65 -14.43 4.76
C PHE A 244 -18.87 -14.86 5.58
N ALA A 245 -18.77 -14.80 6.91
CA ALA A 245 -19.90 -15.10 7.79
C ALA A 245 -21.00 -14.03 7.73
N LEU A 246 -20.61 -12.76 7.53
CA LEU A 246 -21.56 -11.65 7.37
C LEU A 246 -22.25 -11.65 6.00
N ALA A 247 -21.56 -12.12 4.96
CA ALA A 247 -22.08 -12.21 3.60
C ALA A 247 -22.88 -13.50 3.33
N ASP A 248 -23.13 -14.33 4.35
CA ASP A 248 -23.83 -15.61 4.18
C ASP A 248 -25.23 -15.43 3.57
N GLY A 249 -25.52 -16.19 2.51
CA GLY A 249 -26.71 -16.04 1.67
C GLY A 249 -26.70 -14.82 0.72
N GLY A 250 -25.68 -13.97 0.79
CA GLY A 250 -25.49 -12.74 0.02
C GLY A 250 -24.38 -12.82 -1.02
N SER A 251 -23.75 -11.69 -1.32
CA SER A 251 -22.62 -11.56 -2.24
C SER A 251 -21.46 -10.79 -1.60
N LEU A 252 -20.24 -11.25 -1.88
CA LEU A 252 -19.00 -10.59 -1.49
C LEU A 252 -18.26 -10.11 -2.74
N PHE A 253 -18.04 -8.81 -2.82
CA PHE A 253 -17.24 -8.16 -3.85
C PHE A 253 -15.82 -7.92 -3.35
N LEU A 254 -14.85 -8.48 -4.07
CA LEU A 254 -13.41 -8.33 -3.83
C LEU A 254 -12.81 -7.46 -4.93
N ASP A 255 -12.60 -6.18 -4.63
CA ASP A 255 -11.87 -5.29 -5.55
C ASP A 255 -10.36 -5.45 -5.37
N GLU A 256 -9.64 -5.22 -6.45
CA GLU A 256 -8.19 -5.40 -6.55
C GLU A 256 -7.70 -6.77 -6.04
N LEU A 257 -8.32 -7.87 -6.50
CA LEU A 257 -7.95 -9.24 -6.11
C LEU A 257 -6.46 -9.54 -6.34
N ASN A 258 -5.84 -8.93 -7.34
CA ASN A 258 -4.40 -9.05 -7.59
C ASN A 258 -3.50 -8.46 -6.48
N SER A 259 -4.07 -7.66 -5.57
CA SER A 259 -3.40 -7.14 -4.38
C SER A 259 -3.55 -8.08 -3.17
N MET A 260 -4.32 -9.17 -3.28
CA MET A 260 -4.47 -10.16 -2.21
C MET A 260 -3.22 -11.06 -2.12
N PRO A 261 -2.62 -11.24 -0.93
CA PRO A 261 -1.51 -12.17 -0.71
C PRO A 261 -1.81 -13.60 -1.20
N ILE A 262 -0.81 -14.25 -1.78
CA ILE A 262 -0.94 -15.56 -2.43
C ILE A 262 -1.40 -16.66 -1.45
N GLU A 263 -1.05 -16.51 -0.18
CA GLU A 263 -1.44 -17.39 0.92
C GLU A 263 -2.95 -17.33 1.18
N LEU A 264 -3.55 -16.14 1.08
CA LEU A 264 -4.98 -15.92 1.28
C LEU A 264 -5.81 -16.41 0.10
N GLN A 265 -5.25 -16.35 -1.11
CA GLN A 265 -5.88 -16.91 -2.31
C GLN A 265 -6.17 -18.41 -2.16
N GLY A 266 -5.31 -19.17 -1.47
CA GLY A 266 -5.56 -20.58 -1.17
C GLY A 266 -6.76 -20.80 -0.23
N LYS A 267 -7.01 -19.88 0.72
CA LYS A 267 -8.18 -19.94 1.60
C LYS A 267 -9.46 -19.51 0.87
N LEU A 268 -9.37 -18.48 0.04
CA LEU A 268 -10.47 -18.06 -0.85
C LEU A 268 -10.89 -19.20 -1.78
N LEU A 269 -9.92 -19.95 -2.33
CA LEU A 269 -10.18 -21.11 -3.17
C LEU A 269 -11.01 -22.18 -2.44
N ARG A 270 -10.74 -22.46 -1.16
CA ARG A 270 -11.53 -23.41 -0.36
C ARG A 270 -12.97 -22.94 -0.16
N VAL A 271 -13.17 -21.65 0.06
CA VAL A 271 -14.53 -21.08 0.14
C VAL A 271 -15.27 -21.24 -1.18
N LEU A 272 -14.61 -20.95 -2.31
CA LEU A 272 -15.20 -21.11 -3.64
C LEU A 272 -15.55 -22.56 -3.99
N GLN A 273 -14.78 -23.54 -3.49
CA GLN A 273 -14.98 -24.95 -3.81
C GLN A 273 -16.00 -25.63 -2.90
N ASP A 274 -15.85 -25.47 -1.59
CA ASP A 274 -16.61 -26.24 -0.60
C ASP A 274 -17.64 -25.40 0.17
N GLY A 275 -17.61 -24.07 -0.01
CA GLY A 275 -18.39 -23.14 0.80
C GLY A 275 -17.95 -23.15 2.27
N ARG A 276 -16.68 -23.47 2.55
CA ARG A 276 -16.17 -23.60 3.91
C ARG A 276 -14.90 -22.79 4.15
N PHE A 277 -14.78 -22.27 5.37
CA PHE A 277 -13.55 -21.68 5.88
C PHE A 277 -13.41 -21.92 7.39
N SER A 278 -12.20 -21.76 7.90
CA SER A 278 -11.93 -21.75 9.34
C SER A 278 -11.54 -20.34 9.77
N PRO A 279 -12.18 -19.77 10.80
CA PRO A 279 -11.70 -18.55 11.43
C PRO A 279 -10.26 -18.72 11.93
N LEU A 280 -9.51 -17.61 12.00
CA LEU A 280 -8.15 -17.64 12.56
C LEU A 280 -8.20 -18.18 13.99
N GLY A 281 -7.30 -19.11 14.30
CA GLY A 281 -7.22 -19.77 15.61
C GLY A 281 -8.26 -20.86 15.86
N SER A 282 -9.15 -21.13 14.90
CA SER A 282 -10.18 -22.16 15.03
C SER A 282 -9.85 -23.40 14.20
N GLY A 283 -9.91 -24.57 14.82
CA GLY A 283 -9.91 -25.84 14.10
C GLY A 283 -11.28 -26.23 13.53
N ARG A 284 -12.34 -25.44 13.78
CA ARG A 284 -13.70 -25.72 13.33
C ARG A 284 -14.00 -24.97 12.04
N GLU A 285 -14.35 -25.72 11.00
CA GLU A 285 -14.85 -25.14 9.75
C GLU A 285 -16.27 -24.58 9.94
N GLN A 286 -16.54 -23.47 9.27
CA GLN A 286 -17.85 -22.86 9.11
C GLN A 286 -18.27 -23.00 7.65
N GLN A 287 -19.53 -23.39 7.43
CA GLN A 287 -20.11 -23.44 6.11
C GLN A 287 -20.88 -22.15 5.82
N VAL A 288 -20.68 -21.59 4.63
CA VAL A 288 -21.35 -20.39 4.14
C VAL A 288 -21.72 -20.55 2.67
N ASN A 289 -22.77 -19.86 2.28
CA ASN A 289 -23.21 -19.77 0.90
C ASN A 289 -23.07 -18.31 0.42
N VAL A 290 -21.87 -17.96 -0.05
CA VAL A 290 -21.55 -16.60 -0.51
C VAL A 290 -21.24 -16.62 -2.00
N ARG A 291 -21.88 -15.72 -2.76
CA ARG A 291 -21.49 -15.48 -4.15
C ARG A 291 -20.27 -14.57 -4.20
N ILE A 292 -19.22 -14.99 -4.89
CA ILE A 292 -18.00 -14.21 -5.04
C ILE A 292 -18.00 -13.46 -6.37
N ILE A 293 -17.76 -12.16 -6.29
CA ILE A 293 -17.52 -11.29 -7.44
C ILE A 293 -16.16 -10.65 -7.20
N ALA A 294 -15.21 -10.87 -8.10
CA ALA A 294 -13.87 -10.33 -7.97
C ALA A 294 -13.56 -9.35 -9.10
N ALA A 295 -12.73 -8.35 -8.83
CA ALA A 295 -12.24 -7.41 -9.82
C ALA A 295 -10.72 -7.29 -9.79
N MET A 296 -10.13 -7.07 -10.97
CA MET A 296 -8.68 -6.89 -11.15
C MET A 296 -8.40 -5.74 -12.13
N ASN A 297 -7.27 -5.06 -11.94
CA ASN A 297 -6.83 -3.96 -12.82
C ASN A 297 -5.74 -4.35 -13.83
N THR A 298 -5.07 -5.49 -13.62
CA THR A 298 -4.08 -6.06 -14.54
C THR A 298 -4.58 -7.36 -15.18
N PRO A 299 -4.07 -7.72 -16.38
CA PRO A 299 -4.46 -8.95 -17.06
C PRO A 299 -4.20 -10.19 -16.20
N PRO A 300 -5.17 -11.11 -16.02
CA PRO A 300 -4.99 -12.27 -15.15
C PRO A 300 -3.78 -13.14 -15.50
N TRP A 301 -3.50 -13.32 -16.79
CA TRP A 301 -2.34 -14.12 -17.25
C TRP A 301 -1.00 -13.50 -16.91
N GLU A 302 -0.91 -12.17 -16.81
CA GLU A 302 0.31 -11.49 -16.39
C GLU A 302 0.53 -11.67 -14.89
N GLU A 303 -0.53 -11.58 -14.09
CA GLU A 303 -0.49 -11.83 -12.64
C GLU A 303 -0.12 -13.28 -12.30
N ILE A 304 -0.62 -14.25 -13.08
CA ILE A 304 -0.26 -15.67 -12.95
C ILE A 304 1.23 -15.87 -13.23
N ARG A 305 1.74 -15.32 -14.36
CA ARG A 305 3.16 -15.43 -14.73
C ARG A 305 4.08 -14.76 -13.71
N ALA A 306 3.61 -13.68 -13.08
CA ALA A 306 4.34 -12.97 -12.04
C ALA A 306 4.25 -13.65 -10.66
N GLY A 307 3.53 -14.77 -10.52
CA GLY A 307 3.35 -15.48 -9.26
C GLY A 307 2.46 -14.75 -8.25
N ARG A 308 1.71 -13.72 -8.68
CA ARG A 308 0.81 -12.91 -7.84
C ARG A 308 -0.63 -13.41 -7.87
N LEU A 309 -1.01 -14.23 -8.84
CA LEU A 309 -2.31 -14.90 -8.88
C LEU A 309 -2.14 -16.42 -9.03
N ARG A 310 -2.84 -17.20 -8.22
CA ARG A 310 -2.86 -18.66 -8.38
C ARG A 310 -3.68 -19.06 -9.60
N GLU A 311 -3.12 -19.98 -10.39
CA GLU A 311 -3.79 -20.51 -11.59
C GLU A 311 -5.10 -21.25 -11.26
N ASP A 312 -5.10 -22.03 -10.17
CA ASP A 312 -6.28 -22.79 -9.70
C ASP A 312 -7.44 -21.88 -9.26
N LEU A 313 -7.13 -20.76 -8.60
CA LEU A 313 -8.09 -19.72 -8.25
C LEU A 313 -8.67 -19.04 -9.49
N PHE A 314 -7.81 -18.69 -10.46
CA PHE A 314 -8.25 -18.10 -11.72
C PHE A 314 -9.27 -18.99 -12.42
N TYR A 315 -8.99 -20.29 -12.61
CA TYR A 315 -9.94 -21.19 -13.28
C TYR A 315 -11.29 -21.32 -12.55
N ARG A 316 -11.32 -21.19 -11.22
CA ARG A 316 -12.59 -21.19 -10.46
C ARG A 316 -13.38 -19.89 -10.60
N LEU A 317 -12.69 -18.75 -10.73
CA LEU A 317 -13.32 -17.44 -10.90
C LEU A 317 -13.69 -17.12 -12.35
N ASN A 318 -12.97 -17.68 -13.32
CA ASN A 318 -13.11 -17.41 -14.76
C ASN A 318 -14.39 -17.97 -15.39
N VAL A 319 -15.29 -18.58 -14.61
CA VAL A 319 -16.59 -19.06 -15.09
C VAL A 319 -17.45 -17.90 -15.62
N GLY A 320 -17.49 -16.78 -14.89
CA GLY A 320 -18.14 -15.54 -15.32
C GLY A 320 -17.11 -14.46 -15.59
N PHE A 321 -16.29 -14.60 -16.63
CA PHE A 321 -15.27 -13.61 -16.96
C PHE A 321 -15.81 -12.45 -17.80
N ILE A 322 -15.64 -11.22 -17.30
CA ILE A 322 -16.09 -10.00 -17.95
C ILE A 322 -14.89 -9.09 -18.16
N ARG A 323 -14.60 -8.74 -19.42
CA ARG A 323 -13.60 -7.73 -19.77
C ARG A 323 -14.30 -6.39 -19.97
N VAL A 324 -13.98 -5.42 -19.14
CA VAL A 324 -14.40 -4.02 -19.29
C VAL A 324 -13.34 -3.31 -20.14
N PRO A 325 -13.65 -2.93 -21.39
CA PRO A 325 -12.69 -2.25 -22.24
C PRO A 325 -12.34 -0.86 -21.70
N PRO A 326 -11.08 -0.43 -21.83
CA PRO A 326 -10.68 0.93 -21.47
C PRO A 326 -11.38 1.96 -22.37
N LEU A 327 -11.54 3.19 -21.88
CA LEU A 327 -12.31 4.24 -22.54
C LEU A 327 -11.81 4.54 -23.97
N ARG A 328 -10.51 4.39 -24.23
CA ARG A 328 -9.91 4.54 -25.55
C ARG A 328 -10.36 3.52 -26.59
N GLU A 329 -10.81 2.34 -26.17
CA GLU A 329 -11.38 1.28 -27.04
C GLU A 329 -12.88 1.50 -27.29
N ARG A 330 -13.55 2.34 -26.48
CA ARG A 330 -15.00 2.62 -26.55
C ARG A 330 -15.28 4.13 -26.71
N ARG A 331 -14.71 4.75 -27.74
CA ARG A 331 -14.80 6.20 -27.96
C ARG A 331 -16.23 6.73 -28.13
N SER A 332 -17.15 5.89 -28.60
CA SER A 332 -18.59 6.20 -28.69
C SER A 332 -19.21 6.54 -27.33
N ASP A 333 -18.66 6.02 -26.23
CA ASP A 333 -19.16 6.28 -24.87
C ASP A 333 -18.77 7.67 -24.37
N ILE A 334 -17.70 8.28 -24.88
CA ILE A 334 -17.16 9.54 -24.37
C ILE A 334 -18.21 10.65 -24.39
N ALA A 335 -18.99 10.76 -25.48
CA ALA A 335 -20.01 11.80 -25.62
C ALA A 335 -21.17 11.62 -24.62
N VAL A 336 -21.65 10.39 -24.48
CA VAL A 336 -22.79 10.09 -23.59
C VAL A 336 -22.38 10.22 -22.12
N LEU A 337 -21.15 9.79 -21.79
CA LEU A 337 -20.58 9.95 -20.45
C LEU A 337 -20.34 11.41 -20.11
N ALA A 338 -19.77 12.21 -21.02
CA ALA A 338 -19.56 13.64 -20.80
C ALA A 338 -20.88 14.38 -20.55
N ALA A 339 -21.91 14.12 -21.37
CA ALA A 339 -23.24 14.69 -21.17
C ALA A 339 -23.85 14.27 -19.82
N HIS A 340 -23.63 13.01 -19.41
CA HIS A 340 -24.08 12.53 -18.12
C HIS A 340 -23.39 13.25 -16.96
N PHE A 341 -22.06 13.37 -16.98
CA PHE A 341 -21.30 14.06 -15.93
C PHE A 341 -21.61 15.55 -15.86
N ILE A 342 -21.82 16.21 -17.00
CA ILE A 342 -22.27 17.62 -17.00
C ILE A 342 -23.62 17.73 -16.30
N ARG A 343 -24.60 16.91 -16.66
CA ARG A 343 -25.91 16.93 -16.01
C ARG A 343 -25.83 16.59 -14.51
N MET A 344 -24.92 15.71 -14.12
CA MET A 344 -24.72 15.31 -12.72
C MET A 344 -24.12 16.43 -11.89
N HIS A 345 -23.09 17.13 -12.41
CA HIS A 345 -22.26 18.06 -11.63
C HIS A 345 -22.61 19.53 -11.85
N ALA A 346 -23.22 19.89 -12.99
CA ALA A 346 -23.50 21.29 -13.32
C ALA A 346 -24.52 21.92 -12.37
N ALA A 347 -25.52 21.17 -11.88
CA ALA A 347 -26.51 21.69 -10.96
C ALA A 347 -25.88 22.30 -9.68
N ASP A 348 -24.80 21.69 -9.19
CA ASP A 348 -24.13 22.11 -7.95
C ASP A 348 -22.96 23.07 -8.21
N ILE A 349 -22.23 22.90 -9.32
CA ILE A 349 -21.00 23.65 -9.61
C ILE A 349 -21.26 24.87 -10.48
N ARG A 350 -22.10 24.72 -11.52
CA ARG A 350 -22.33 25.75 -12.54
C ARG A 350 -23.67 25.56 -13.26
N PRO A 351 -24.79 26.02 -12.67
CA PRO A 351 -26.14 25.78 -13.19
C PRO A 351 -26.39 26.32 -14.60
N ASP A 352 -25.61 27.32 -15.02
CA ASP A 352 -25.72 27.93 -16.35
C ASP A 352 -25.35 26.94 -17.47
N ILE A 353 -24.43 26.01 -17.22
CA ILE A 353 -23.94 25.09 -18.25
C ILE A 353 -24.89 23.90 -18.39
N GLN A 354 -25.43 23.71 -19.60
CA GLN A 354 -26.37 22.66 -19.94
C GLN A 354 -25.80 21.61 -20.89
N GLY A 355 -24.61 21.86 -21.47
CA GLY A 355 -23.99 20.95 -22.42
C GLY A 355 -22.52 21.25 -22.67
N ILE A 356 -21.96 20.57 -23.66
CA ILE A 356 -20.56 20.70 -24.09
C ILE A 356 -20.53 21.22 -25.53
N SER A 357 -19.56 22.09 -25.85
CA SER A 357 -19.36 22.54 -27.22
C SER A 357 -18.81 21.41 -28.11
N GLU A 358 -19.04 21.50 -29.42
CA GLU A 358 -18.50 20.51 -30.37
C GLU A 358 -16.97 20.46 -30.34
N GLN A 359 -16.31 21.62 -30.23
CA GLN A 359 -14.85 21.70 -30.12
C GLN A 359 -14.32 21.00 -28.87
N ALA A 360 -14.95 21.22 -27.70
CA ALA A 360 -14.59 20.54 -26.47
C ALA A 360 -14.83 19.04 -26.59
N LEU A 361 -15.95 18.61 -27.17
CA LEU A 361 -16.25 17.20 -27.36
C LEU A 361 -15.24 16.50 -28.28
N GLN A 362 -14.80 17.16 -29.37
CA GLN A 362 -13.75 16.63 -30.24
C GLN A 362 -12.43 16.47 -29.49
N ALA A 363 -12.05 17.42 -28.64
CA ALA A 363 -10.87 17.31 -27.78
C ALA A 363 -10.96 16.12 -26.81
N LEU A 364 -12.14 15.85 -26.23
CA LEU A 364 -12.35 14.65 -25.41
C LEU A 364 -12.16 13.36 -26.22
N GLN A 365 -12.63 13.32 -27.46
CA GLN A 365 -12.54 12.12 -28.31
C GLN A 365 -11.10 11.79 -28.75
N GLN A 366 -10.24 12.80 -28.86
CA GLN A 366 -8.84 12.64 -29.27
C GLN A 366 -7.91 12.26 -28.10
N HIS A 367 -8.33 12.50 -26.86
CA HIS A 367 -7.51 12.23 -25.68
C HIS A 367 -7.33 10.71 -25.42
N PRO A 368 -6.15 10.25 -24.94
CA PRO A 368 -5.85 8.82 -24.75
C PRO A 368 -6.53 8.17 -23.52
N TRP A 369 -6.96 8.98 -22.55
CA TRP A 369 -7.67 8.54 -21.34
C TRP A 369 -6.97 7.45 -20.51
N PRO A 370 -5.74 7.68 -20.01
CA PRO A 370 -5.03 6.72 -19.14
C PRO A 370 -5.78 6.40 -17.84
N GLY A 371 -6.51 7.37 -17.27
CA GLY A 371 -7.36 7.15 -16.09
C GLY A 371 -8.83 6.82 -16.39
N ASN A 372 -9.14 6.45 -17.64
CA ASN A 372 -10.45 6.00 -18.09
C ASN A 372 -11.61 6.96 -17.70
N VAL A 373 -12.73 6.41 -17.23
CA VAL A 373 -13.95 7.16 -16.92
C VAL A 373 -13.74 8.10 -15.72
N ARG A 374 -12.96 7.67 -14.72
CA ARG A 374 -12.62 8.50 -13.57
C ARG A 374 -11.87 9.78 -13.97
N MET A 375 -10.94 9.66 -14.92
CA MET A 375 -10.24 10.84 -15.46
C MET A 375 -11.19 11.75 -16.26
N LEU A 376 -12.06 11.17 -17.08
CA LEU A 376 -13.06 11.94 -17.83
C LEU A 376 -13.96 12.75 -16.89
N GLU A 377 -14.50 12.12 -15.84
CA GLU A 377 -15.32 12.79 -14.83
C GLU A 377 -14.56 13.94 -14.17
N ASN A 378 -13.32 13.70 -13.72
CA ASN A 378 -12.49 14.74 -13.10
C ASN A 378 -12.23 15.92 -14.04
N VAL A 379 -11.95 15.65 -15.33
CA VAL A 379 -11.74 16.71 -16.33
C VAL A 379 -13.01 17.52 -16.53
N ILE A 380 -14.17 16.89 -16.64
CA ILE A 380 -15.46 17.59 -16.75
C ILE A 380 -15.73 18.44 -15.52
N GLN A 381 -15.61 17.86 -14.32
CA GLN A 381 -15.85 18.55 -13.06
C GLN A 381 -14.92 19.77 -12.89
N ARG A 382 -13.62 19.61 -13.19
CA ARG A 382 -12.64 20.70 -13.17
C ARG A 382 -12.97 21.78 -14.19
N SER A 383 -13.40 21.39 -15.39
CA SER A 383 -13.74 22.34 -16.44
C SER A 383 -15.01 23.13 -16.10
N LEU A 384 -16.01 22.50 -15.46
CA LEU A 384 -17.18 23.19 -14.91
C LEU A 384 -16.79 24.17 -13.81
N LEU A 385 -15.85 23.82 -12.93
CA LEU A 385 -15.37 24.71 -11.87
C LEU A 385 -14.69 25.97 -12.45
N LEU A 386 -13.87 25.80 -13.49
CA LEU A 386 -13.04 26.86 -14.07
C LEU A 386 -13.69 27.66 -15.21
N ALA A 387 -14.88 27.25 -15.66
CA ALA A 387 -15.59 27.96 -16.71
C ALA A 387 -15.88 29.43 -16.31
N PRO A 388 -16.22 30.32 -17.26
CA PRO A 388 -16.81 31.63 -16.97
C PRO A 388 -18.33 31.52 -16.73
N SER A 389 -18.91 32.45 -15.98
CA SER A 389 -20.36 32.48 -15.69
C SER A 389 -21.17 32.96 -16.90
N GLY A 390 -22.44 32.58 -16.98
CA GLY A 390 -23.37 33.06 -18.02
C GLY A 390 -23.23 32.41 -19.40
N GLN A 391 -22.50 31.29 -19.52
CA GLN A 391 -22.41 30.51 -20.76
C GLN A 391 -23.20 29.19 -20.66
N PRO A 392 -24.03 28.85 -21.66
CA PRO A 392 -24.80 27.61 -21.65
C PRO A 392 -23.99 26.36 -22.03
N TRP A 393 -22.79 26.52 -22.58
CA TRP A 393 -21.95 25.43 -23.09
C TRP A 393 -20.58 25.42 -22.44
N LEU A 394 -20.06 24.23 -22.15
CA LEU A 394 -18.68 24.03 -21.76
C LEU A 394 -17.79 24.09 -23.00
N GLU A 395 -17.10 25.22 -23.19
CA GLU A 395 -16.23 25.45 -24.36
C GLU A 395 -14.78 25.05 -24.14
N LYS A 396 -14.25 25.31 -22.94
CA LYS A 396 -12.85 25.08 -22.60
C LYS A 396 -12.70 23.92 -21.64
N LEU A 397 -11.83 22.98 -21.99
CA LEU A 397 -11.48 21.83 -21.16
C LEU A 397 -10.15 22.07 -20.44
N HIS A 398 -10.10 21.63 -19.19
CA HIS A 398 -8.95 21.80 -18.31
C HIS A 398 -8.35 20.44 -17.93
N PHE A 399 -7.53 19.90 -18.82
CA PHE A 399 -6.73 18.71 -18.54
C PHE A 399 -5.64 19.01 -17.50
N LEU A 400 -5.33 18.05 -16.62
CA LEU A 400 -4.11 18.09 -15.82
C LEU A 400 -3.05 17.34 -16.62
N ASP A 401 -2.04 18.04 -17.12
CA ASP A 401 -0.86 17.38 -17.67
C ASP A 401 0.03 16.92 -16.51
N GLU A 402 0.54 15.68 -16.57
CA GLU A 402 1.51 15.16 -15.58
C GLU A 402 2.73 16.08 -15.42
N SER A 403 3.08 16.84 -16.46
CA SER A 403 4.16 17.82 -16.44
C SER A 403 3.88 19.09 -15.60
N GLU A 404 2.62 19.41 -15.30
CA GLU A 404 2.25 20.52 -14.41
C GLU A 404 2.32 20.11 -12.93
N VAL A 405 2.06 18.84 -12.62
CA VAL A 405 2.09 18.29 -11.25
C VAL A 405 3.51 18.13 -10.73
N VAL A 406 4.47 17.76 -11.59
CA VAL A 406 5.89 17.62 -11.21
C VAL A 406 6.59 18.98 -11.01
N ARG A 407 6.11 20.05 -11.66
CA ARG A 407 6.73 21.40 -11.57
C ARG A 407 6.36 22.18 -10.31
N THR A 408 5.29 21.78 -9.60
CA THR A 408 4.78 22.51 -8.43
C THR A 408 5.30 22.01 -7.09
N SER A 409 5.99 20.86 -7.06
CA SER A 409 6.76 20.40 -5.89
C SER A 409 8.25 20.71 -6.09
N VAL A 410 8.79 21.58 -5.25
CA VAL A 410 10.18 22.06 -5.18
C VAL A 410 10.50 23.24 -6.11
N SER A 411 9.96 24.42 -5.78
CA SER A 411 10.76 25.65 -5.88
C SER A 411 11.35 25.93 -4.49
N PRO A 412 12.68 25.91 -4.29
CA PRO A 412 13.25 26.34 -3.03
C PRO A 412 12.99 27.84 -2.90
N VAL A 413 12.25 28.21 -1.86
CA VAL A 413 12.07 29.60 -1.44
C VAL A 413 13.46 30.19 -1.22
N ALA A 414 13.82 31.17 -2.05
CA ALA A 414 14.99 32.00 -1.87
C ALA A 414 14.87 32.71 -0.51
N THR A 415 15.63 32.25 0.47
CA THR A 415 15.93 33.02 1.68
C THR A 415 17.26 33.70 1.46
N SER A 416 17.17 34.93 0.95
CA SER A 416 18.24 35.91 0.99
C SER A 416 18.33 36.50 2.39
N GLU A 417 19.56 36.87 2.79
CA GLU A 417 19.92 37.82 3.87
C GLU A 417 19.88 37.26 5.31
N ILE A 418 20.92 37.32 6.17
CA ILE A 418 22.05 38.24 6.38
C ILE A 418 23.20 37.50 7.11
N ALA A 419 24.46 37.75 6.74
CA ALA A 419 25.54 38.22 7.65
C ALA A 419 26.93 37.98 7.06
N GLN A 420 27.65 39.09 6.85
CA GLN A 420 29.04 39.18 6.48
C GLN A 420 29.97 38.85 7.68
N SER A 421 31.12 38.25 7.37
CA SER A 421 32.47 38.81 7.62
C SER A 421 33.47 37.90 8.34
N ALA A 422 34.69 37.95 7.76
CA ALA A 422 36.03 37.74 8.32
C ALA A 422 36.58 36.31 8.44
N ASP A 423 37.48 36.01 7.49
CA ASP A 423 38.83 35.45 7.65
C ASP A 423 39.18 34.78 8.98
N HIS A 424 39.65 33.52 8.90
CA HIS A 424 41.05 33.20 9.21
C HIS A 424 41.41 31.74 8.85
N SER A 425 42.37 31.60 7.93
CA SER A 425 43.51 30.66 7.93
C SER A 425 43.36 29.23 8.52
N SER A 426 43.55 28.26 7.61
CA SER A 426 44.06 26.88 7.82
C SER A 426 45.23 26.79 8.83
N PRO A 427 45.51 25.62 9.49
CA PRO A 427 45.89 24.40 8.77
C PRO A 427 45.62 23.00 9.41
N ALA A 428 45.64 22.00 8.52
CA ALA A 428 46.19 20.64 8.62
C ALA A 428 45.95 19.76 9.88
N ALA A 429 45.46 18.54 9.68
CA ALA A 429 46.30 17.33 9.53
C ALA A 429 45.58 16.03 9.95
N ILE A 430 45.70 15.01 9.08
CA ILE A 430 45.86 13.57 9.35
C ILE A 430 44.64 12.79 9.89
N THR A 431 44.28 11.73 9.16
CA THR A 431 43.97 10.39 9.72
C THR A 431 44.03 9.34 8.59
N PRO A 432 44.34 8.07 8.90
CA PRO A 432 45.26 7.24 8.13
C PRO A 432 44.58 6.10 7.37
N SER A 433 45.34 5.56 6.42
CA SER A 433 45.05 4.37 5.61
C SER A 433 45.50 3.07 6.30
N LEU A 434 44.68 2.01 6.17
CA LEU A 434 45.09 0.60 6.27
C LEU A 434 44.26 -0.25 5.28
N PRO A 435 44.78 -1.41 4.81
CA PRO A 435 44.60 -1.91 3.45
C PRO A 435 43.62 -3.09 3.32
N ALA A 436 43.00 -3.21 2.14
CA ALA A 436 42.15 -4.34 1.78
C ALA A 436 42.95 -5.56 1.28
N PRO A 437 42.51 -6.81 1.54
CA PRO A 437 43.21 -8.01 1.11
C PRO A 437 42.91 -8.39 -0.35
N ALA A 438 43.85 -9.11 -0.96
CA ALA A 438 43.88 -9.50 -2.37
C ALA A 438 42.81 -10.54 -2.75
N ALA A 439 42.29 -10.41 -3.99
CA ALA A 439 41.36 -11.34 -4.62
C ALA A 439 42.09 -12.41 -5.47
N PRO A 440 41.56 -13.66 -5.58
CA PRO A 440 41.95 -14.65 -6.58
C PRO A 440 41.19 -14.48 -7.92
N PRO A 441 41.59 -15.19 -9.01
CA PRO A 441 41.50 -14.67 -10.38
C PRO A 441 40.22 -15.00 -11.16
N GLU A 442 40.08 -14.20 -12.22
CA GLU A 442 39.14 -14.13 -13.34
C GLU A 442 38.37 -15.38 -13.81
N VAL A 443 37.07 -15.19 -14.02
CA VAL A 443 36.30 -15.78 -15.13
C VAL A 443 35.54 -14.64 -15.82
N ALA A 444 35.68 -14.54 -17.14
CA ALA A 444 35.15 -13.47 -17.98
C ALA A 444 33.61 -13.40 -17.96
N SER A 445 33.08 -12.29 -17.46
CA SER A 445 31.67 -11.89 -17.55
C SER A 445 31.52 -10.65 -18.46
N PRO A 446 30.42 -10.51 -19.22
CA PRO A 446 30.16 -9.31 -20.01
C PRO A 446 30.16 -8.08 -19.09
N ALA A 447 30.77 -6.98 -19.54
CA ALA A 447 31.04 -5.79 -18.73
C ALA A 447 29.84 -5.40 -17.86
N SER A 448 30.07 -5.10 -16.58
CA SER A 448 29.02 -4.76 -15.63
C SER A 448 28.17 -3.58 -16.14
N LEU A 449 26.88 -3.55 -15.79
CA LEU A 449 25.93 -2.49 -16.18
C LEU A 449 26.51 -1.06 -16.03
N PRO A 450 27.27 -0.72 -14.97
CA PRO A 450 27.91 0.60 -14.85
C PRO A 450 28.91 0.91 -15.97
N VAL A 451 29.68 -0.09 -16.43
CA VAL A 451 30.65 0.07 -17.53
C VAL A 451 29.94 0.26 -18.86
N GLN A 452 28.83 -0.46 -19.09
CA GLN A 452 28.02 -0.31 -20.31
C GLN A 452 27.32 1.05 -20.37
N LEU A 453 26.78 1.54 -19.25
CA LEU A 453 26.17 2.87 -19.17
C LEU A 453 27.20 3.99 -19.40
N ALA A 454 28.41 3.85 -18.86
CA ALA A 454 29.49 4.81 -19.12
C ALA A 454 29.92 4.82 -20.60
N ALA A 455 29.96 3.67 -21.26
CA ALA A 455 30.26 3.56 -22.68
C ALA A 455 29.17 4.20 -23.55
N LEU A 456 27.89 3.93 -23.25
CA LEU A 456 26.75 4.53 -23.95
C LEU A 456 26.69 6.05 -23.74
N GLU A 457 26.93 6.52 -22.51
CA GLU A 457 26.99 7.94 -22.19
C GLU A 457 28.08 8.65 -23.00
N ARG A 458 29.29 8.06 -23.08
CA ARG A 458 30.38 8.60 -23.89
C ARG A 458 30.00 8.70 -25.38
N GLN A 459 29.34 7.68 -25.91
CA GLN A 459 28.92 7.64 -27.30
C GLN A 459 27.89 8.74 -27.63
N LEU A 460 26.88 8.91 -26.77
CA LEU A 460 25.85 9.94 -26.95
C LEU A 460 26.43 11.35 -26.87
N ILE A 461 27.36 11.59 -25.93
CA ILE A 461 28.05 12.88 -25.81
C ILE A 461 28.87 13.19 -27.07
N GLN A 462 29.59 12.20 -27.61
CA GLN A 462 30.36 12.39 -28.85
C GLN A 462 29.47 12.66 -30.06
N GLN A 463 28.34 11.96 -30.19
CA GLN A 463 27.38 12.18 -31.27
C GLN A 463 26.73 13.57 -31.19
N ALA A 464 26.35 14.01 -29.99
CA ALA A 464 25.81 15.35 -29.78
C ALA A 464 26.84 16.44 -30.10
N MET A 465 28.10 16.27 -29.66
CA MET A 465 29.18 17.20 -29.97
C MET A 465 29.50 17.27 -31.46
N ALA A 466 29.46 16.15 -32.18
CA ALA A 466 29.64 16.11 -33.63
C ALA A 466 28.47 16.78 -34.37
N THR A 467 27.23 16.50 -33.97
CA THR A 467 26.02 17.07 -34.58
C THR A 467 25.92 18.57 -34.35
N SER A 468 26.38 19.06 -33.20
CA SER A 468 26.43 20.48 -32.87
C SER A 468 27.72 21.18 -33.32
N ALA A 469 28.55 20.55 -34.18
CA ALA A 469 29.81 21.11 -34.68
C ALA A 469 30.74 21.67 -33.56
N GLY A 470 30.77 21.03 -32.40
CA GLY A 470 31.59 21.44 -31.24
C GLY A 470 30.96 22.51 -30.35
N HIS A 471 29.76 23.00 -30.64
CA HIS A 471 29.07 23.98 -29.79
C HIS A 471 28.46 23.33 -28.55
N ILE A 472 29.15 23.45 -27.41
CA ILE A 472 28.76 22.83 -26.12
C ILE A 472 27.34 23.22 -25.66
N GLY A 473 26.89 24.44 -25.93
CA GLY A 473 25.53 24.88 -25.59
C GLY A 473 24.45 24.09 -26.33
N ALA A 474 24.58 24.00 -27.66
CA ALA A 474 23.65 23.25 -28.50
C ALA A 474 23.72 21.73 -28.24
N ALA A 475 24.92 21.19 -27.96
CA ALA A 475 25.08 19.78 -27.59
C ALA A 475 24.41 19.45 -26.24
N ALA A 476 24.46 20.39 -25.28
CA ALA A 476 23.80 20.24 -23.99
C ALA A 476 22.27 20.26 -24.12
N GLU A 477 21.73 21.12 -25.00
CA GLU A 477 20.30 21.14 -25.34
C GLU A 477 19.84 19.84 -26.01
N LEU A 478 20.59 19.33 -26.99
CA LEU A 478 20.28 18.05 -27.63
C LEU A 478 20.30 16.86 -26.66
N LEU A 479 21.15 16.91 -25.64
CA LEU A 479 21.25 15.88 -24.61
C LEU A 479 20.28 16.10 -23.43
N GLY A 480 19.58 17.23 -23.37
CA GLY A 480 18.67 17.56 -22.27
C GLY A 480 19.35 17.76 -20.91
N ILE A 481 20.65 18.11 -20.89
CA ILE A 481 21.42 18.32 -19.65
C ILE A 481 21.94 19.76 -19.54
N PRO A 482 22.17 20.28 -18.31
CA PRO A 482 22.77 21.61 -18.14
C PRO A 482 24.16 21.71 -18.78
N ARG A 483 24.46 22.86 -19.38
CA ARG A 483 25.78 23.14 -20.01
C ARG A 483 26.96 22.87 -19.07
N THR A 484 26.83 23.24 -17.80
CA THR A 484 27.86 23.02 -16.76
C THR A 484 28.11 21.53 -16.48
N THR A 485 27.05 20.72 -16.51
CA THR A 485 27.12 19.26 -16.37
C THR A 485 27.83 18.62 -17.57
N LEU A 486 27.51 19.05 -18.80
CA LEU A 486 28.20 18.58 -20.00
C LEU A 486 29.70 18.94 -19.98
N GLN A 487 30.05 20.17 -19.56
CA GLN A 487 31.45 20.58 -19.41
C GLN A 487 32.23 19.73 -18.40
N SER A 488 31.60 19.38 -17.27
CA SER A 488 32.21 18.48 -16.28
C SER A 488 32.42 17.07 -16.86
N LYS A 489 31.44 16.55 -17.61
CA LYS A 489 31.52 15.23 -18.24
C LYS A 489 32.57 15.17 -19.36
N LEU A 490 32.68 16.19 -20.20
CA LEU A 490 33.74 16.29 -21.21
C LEU A 490 35.13 16.28 -20.59
N ARG A 491 35.35 17.05 -19.50
CA ARG A 491 36.61 17.02 -18.74
C ARG A 491 36.94 15.64 -18.16
N LYS A 492 35.94 14.94 -17.62
CA LYS A 492 36.12 13.57 -17.10
C LYS A 492 36.40 12.54 -18.20
N LEU A 493 35.86 12.73 -19.39
CA LEU A 493 36.02 11.83 -20.54
C LEU A 493 37.26 12.13 -21.40
N GLY A 494 37.93 13.27 -21.16
CA GLY A 494 39.10 13.72 -21.91
C GLY A 494 38.78 14.11 -23.35
N LEU A 495 37.58 14.66 -23.58
CA LEU A 495 37.04 15.06 -24.88
C LEU A 495 36.89 16.57 -25.01
#